data_AF-C5C349-F1
#
_entry.id   AF-C5C349-F1
#
_cell.length_a   1.000
_cell.length_b   1.000
_cell.length_c   1.000
_cell.angle_alpha   90.00
_cell.angle_beta   90.00
_cell.angle_gamma   90.00
#
_symmetry.space_group_name_H-M   'P 1'
#
loop_
_entity.id
_entity.type
_entity.pdbx_description
1 polymer ?
#
loop_
_entity_poly.entity_id
_entity_poly.type
_entity_poly.pdbx_seq_one_letter_code
_entity_poly.pdbx_strand_id
1 'polypeptide(L)'
;MVWLELAPATFADVVWLRGESLTSGEASVAVVGPSRGRCCGGVECGGRRIETQADDDGAASPVIPVASPGLWSPDDPHLYDVVVERRSADGVDRVTSAVGLRRVEHGVDGLRLNGERIYVRGVLDQGYRPGSGITAPSDEALRRDIELA
;
A
#
# COMPACT_ATOMS: atom_id res chain seq x y z
N MET A 1 15.08 13.60 -2.44
CA MET A 1 14.24 14.40 -1.54
C MET A 1 14.81 14.30 -0.14
N VAL A 2 14.85 15.39 0.61
CA VAL A 2 15.20 15.39 2.04
C VAL A 2 14.04 16.06 2.76
N TRP A 3 13.46 15.37 3.74
CA TRP A 3 12.37 15.90 4.55
C TRP A 3 12.58 15.51 6.01
N LEU A 4 11.86 16.22 6.88
CA LEU A 4 11.76 15.91 8.29
C LEU A 4 10.29 15.57 8.56
N GLU A 5 10.07 14.45 9.22
CA GLU A 5 8.75 14.00 9.62
C GLU A 5 8.71 13.89 11.14
N LEU A 6 7.65 14.44 11.73
CA LEU A 6 7.40 14.37 13.16
C LEU A 6 6.45 13.20 13.42
N ALA A 7 6.92 12.22 14.19
CA ALA A 7 6.12 11.10 14.65
C ALA A 7 6.06 11.08 16.19
N PRO A 8 4.98 10.55 16.80
CA PRO A 8 4.95 10.28 18.23
C PRO A 8 6.05 9.29 18.65
N ALA A 9 6.32 9.20 19.96
CA ALA A 9 7.33 8.26 20.48
C ALA A 9 7.02 6.78 20.18
N THR A 10 5.74 6.47 19.93
CA THR A 10 5.30 5.19 19.40
C THR A 10 4.47 5.41 18.12
N PHE A 11 4.87 4.78 17.02
CA PHE A 11 4.31 5.00 15.69
C PHE A 11 4.27 3.70 14.86
N ALA A 12 3.52 3.71 13.75
CA ALA A 12 3.49 2.64 12.76
C ALA A 12 4.64 2.82 11.76
N ASP A 13 5.53 1.82 11.66
CA ASP A 13 6.77 1.89 10.87
C ASP A 13 6.62 1.21 9.50
N VAL A 14 6.00 0.02 9.48
CA VAL A 14 5.85 -0.76 8.24
C VAL A 14 4.41 -1.21 8.07
N VAL A 15 3.86 -0.93 6.90
CA VAL A 15 2.53 -1.40 6.48
C VAL A 15 2.68 -2.13 5.14
N TRP A 16 2.69 -3.47 5.17
CA TRP A 16 2.58 -4.27 3.96
C TRP A 16 1.12 -4.50 3.63
N LEU A 17 0.72 -4.23 2.39
CA LEU A 17 -0.64 -4.45 1.93
C LEU A 17 -0.66 -5.54 0.87
N ARG A 18 -1.47 -6.58 1.08
CA ARG A 18 -1.72 -7.63 0.09
C ARG A 18 -3.18 -7.62 -0.33
N GLY A 19 -3.40 -7.83 -1.62
CA GLY A 19 -4.72 -7.91 -2.25
C GLY A 19 -4.96 -9.21 -3.03
N GLU A 20 -4.13 -10.23 -2.80
CA GLU A 20 -4.09 -11.46 -3.60
C GLU A 20 -5.33 -12.35 -3.40
N SER A 21 -6.04 -12.22 -2.28
CA SER A 21 -7.28 -12.95 -2.02
C SER A 21 -8.43 -12.50 -2.94
N LEU A 22 -8.26 -11.37 -3.63
CA LEU A 22 -9.26 -10.66 -4.45
C LEU A 22 -10.51 -10.22 -3.70
N THR A 23 -10.65 -10.57 -2.42
CA THR A 23 -11.87 -10.38 -1.60
C THR A 23 -11.57 -9.77 -0.24
N SER A 24 -10.29 -9.60 0.08
CA SER A 24 -9.82 -8.92 1.28
C SER A 24 -8.55 -8.15 1.00
N GLY A 25 -8.39 -7.04 1.71
CA GLY A 25 -7.07 -6.45 1.93
C GLY A 25 -6.46 -7.06 3.18
N GLU A 26 -5.20 -7.45 3.11
CA GLU A 26 -4.42 -7.86 4.28
C GLU A 26 -3.40 -6.79 4.56
N ALA A 27 -3.35 -6.29 5.78
CA ALA A 27 -2.32 -5.37 6.23
C ALA A 27 -1.41 -6.07 7.24
N SER A 28 -0.09 -5.93 7.10
CA SER A 28 0.87 -6.27 8.15
C SER A 28 1.46 -4.98 8.70
N VAL A 29 1.18 -4.70 9.97
CA VAL A 29 1.54 -3.47 10.66
C VAL A 29 2.62 -3.78 11.71
N ALA A 30 3.70 -3.02 11.69
CA ALA A 30 4.71 -2.99 12.76
C ALA A 30 4.61 -1.68 13.55
N VAL A 31 4.48 -1.78 14.86
CA VAL A 31 4.43 -0.64 15.79
C VAL A 31 5.74 -0.58 16.57
N VAL A 32 6.43 0.55 16.43
CA VAL A 32 7.70 0.80 17.13
C VAL A 32 7.45 1.79 18.24
N GLY A 33 8.05 1.56 19.42
CA GLY A 33 8.03 2.51 20.54
C GLY A 33 7.79 1.88 21.93
N PRO A 34 7.78 2.71 22.98
CA PRO A 34 7.64 2.27 24.38
C PRO A 34 6.30 1.61 24.70
N SER A 35 5.25 1.86 23.90
CA SER A 35 3.89 1.33 24.15
C SER A 35 3.40 0.36 23.06
N ARG A 36 4.31 -0.34 22.37
CA ARG A 36 3.97 -1.20 21.22
C ARG A 36 2.97 -2.34 21.52
N GLY A 37 3.12 -3.05 22.65
CA GLY A 37 2.28 -4.20 23.02
C GLY A 37 0.89 -3.87 23.59
N ARG A 38 0.55 -2.59 23.72
CA ARG A 38 -0.78 -2.11 24.12
C ARG A 38 -1.32 -1.10 23.11
N CYS A 39 -1.05 -1.36 21.84
CA CYS A 39 -1.50 -0.51 20.77
C CYS A 39 -2.88 -0.96 20.31
N CYS A 40 -3.92 -0.19 20.67
CA CYS A 40 -5.22 -0.29 20.02
C CYS A 40 -5.26 0.64 18.81
N GLY A 41 -5.69 0.09 17.69
CA GLY A 41 -5.73 0.80 16.43
C GLY A 41 -6.73 0.18 15.48
N GLY A 42 -7.01 0.85 14.38
CA GLY A 42 -7.89 0.30 13.37
C GLY A 42 -7.31 0.41 11.99
N VAL A 43 -7.65 -0.58 11.18
CA VAL A 43 -7.34 -0.62 9.77
C VAL A 43 -8.63 -0.46 8.99
N GLU A 44 -8.68 0.55 8.14
CA GLU A 44 -9.80 0.80 7.24
C GLU A 44 -9.41 0.45 5.81
N CYS A 45 -10.27 -0.23 5.06
CA CYS A 45 -10.10 -0.49 3.63
C CYS A 45 -11.46 -0.49 2.94
N GLY A 46 -11.63 0.29 1.87
CA GLY A 46 -12.90 0.37 1.13
C GLY A 46 -14.10 0.81 1.98
N GLY A 47 -13.88 1.76 2.90
CA GLY A 47 -14.90 2.26 3.82
C GLY A 47 -15.27 1.30 4.95
N ARG A 48 -14.60 0.13 5.06
CA ARG A 48 -14.77 -0.80 6.17
C ARG A 48 -13.58 -0.69 7.12
N ARG A 49 -13.87 -0.39 8.40
CA ARG A 49 -12.88 -0.36 9.48
C ARG A 49 -12.97 -1.59 10.36
N ILE A 50 -11.82 -2.14 10.72
CA ILE A 50 -11.70 -3.14 11.78
C ILE A 50 -10.71 -2.65 12.84
N GLU A 51 -11.03 -2.87 14.10
CA GLU A 51 -10.09 -2.65 15.20
C GLU A 51 -9.16 -3.85 15.32
N THR A 52 -7.90 -3.59 15.61
CA THR A 52 -6.84 -4.58 15.77
C THR A 52 -5.94 -4.18 16.94
N GLN A 53 -5.27 -5.17 17.49
CA GLN A 53 -4.31 -4.96 18.56
C GLN A 53 -3.00 -5.63 18.16
N ALA A 54 -1.90 -4.89 18.33
CA ALA A 54 -0.57 -5.46 18.15
C ALA A 54 -0.24 -6.43 19.29
N ASP A 55 0.52 -7.48 18.98
CA ASP A 55 1.11 -8.37 19.96
C ASP A 55 2.20 -7.67 20.79
N ASP A 56 2.79 -8.39 21.76
CA ASP A 56 3.83 -7.84 22.64
C ASP A 56 5.10 -7.37 21.88
N ASP A 57 5.31 -7.90 20.68
CA ASP A 57 6.40 -7.52 19.77
C ASP A 57 6.03 -6.31 18.89
N GLY A 58 4.78 -5.85 18.94
CA GLY A 58 4.28 -4.71 18.18
C GLY A 58 3.78 -5.07 16.78
N ALA A 59 3.56 -6.35 16.48
CA ALA A 59 3.06 -6.80 15.18
C ALA A 59 1.53 -6.99 15.17
N ALA A 60 0.88 -6.60 14.08
CA ALA A 60 -0.53 -6.89 13.82
C ALA A 60 -0.74 -7.28 12.36
N SER A 61 -1.59 -8.28 12.09
CA SER A 61 -1.93 -8.72 10.72
C SER A 61 -3.44 -8.74 10.47
N PRO A 62 -4.13 -7.59 10.49
CA PRO A 62 -5.56 -7.50 10.23
C PRO A 62 -5.92 -7.89 8.78
N VAL A 63 -7.00 -8.66 8.65
CA VAL A 63 -7.62 -9.00 7.36
C VAL A 63 -8.95 -8.27 7.25
N ILE A 64 -9.09 -7.39 6.25
CA ILE A 64 -10.30 -6.59 6.01
C ILE A 64 -11.06 -7.17 4.82
N PRO A 65 -12.24 -7.79 5.02
CA PRO A 65 -13.09 -8.23 3.93
C PRO A 65 -13.62 -7.03 3.13
N VAL A 66 -13.55 -7.10 1.81
CA VAL A 66 -14.10 -6.09 0.89
C VAL A 66 -15.32 -6.69 0.20
N ALA A 67 -16.49 -6.12 0.47
CA ALA A 67 -17.73 -6.55 -0.18
C ALA A 67 -17.74 -6.04 -1.62
N SER A 68 -18.04 -6.93 -2.58
CA SER A 68 -18.06 -6.62 -4.02
C SER A 68 -16.77 -5.90 -4.50
N PRO A 69 -15.63 -6.58 -4.43
CA PRO A 69 -14.33 -5.97 -4.69
C PRO A 69 -14.19 -5.52 -6.15
N GLY A 70 -13.96 -4.23 -6.36
CA GLY A 70 -13.31 -3.72 -7.58
C GLY A 70 -11.86 -4.19 -7.60
N LEU A 71 -11.46 -4.87 -8.67
CA LEU A 71 -10.11 -5.39 -8.85
C LEU A 71 -9.24 -4.35 -9.55
N TRP A 72 -7.97 -4.28 -9.16
CA TRP A 72 -7.00 -3.46 -9.85
C TRP A 72 -6.53 -4.16 -11.14
N SER A 73 -6.50 -3.39 -12.21
CA SER A 73 -5.82 -3.70 -13.47
C SER A 73 -5.28 -2.42 -14.12
N PRO A 74 -4.41 -2.50 -15.14
CA PRO A 74 -4.03 -1.31 -15.90
C PRO A 74 -5.20 -0.59 -16.58
N ASP A 75 -6.24 -1.33 -16.99
CA ASP A 75 -7.42 -0.78 -17.67
C ASP A 75 -8.45 -0.20 -16.68
N ASP A 76 -8.52 -0.75 -15.47
CA ASP A 76 -9.35 -0.28 -14.35
C ASP A 76 -8.51 -0.28 -13.05
N PRO A 77 -7.75 0.80 -12.78
CA PRO A 77 -6.78 0.85 -11.68
C PRO A 77 -7.45 1.14 -10.34
N HIS A 78 -8.40 0.29 -9.93
CA HIS A 78 -9.14 0.45 -8.69
C HIS A 78 -8.22 0.34 -7.46
N LEU A 79 -8.23 1.37 -6.60
CA LEU A 79 -7.42 1.46 -5.38
C LEU A 79 -8.31 1.68 -4.17
N TYR A 80 -7.92 1.05 -3.06
CA TYR A 80 -8.51 1.27 -1.74
C TYR A 80 -7.51 1.96 -0.85
N ASP A 81 -7.95 3.02 -0.17
CA ASP A 81 -7.18 3.60 0.93
C ASP A 81 -7.17 2.61 2.09
N VAL A 82 -5.95 2.31 2.56
CA VAL A 82 -5.70 1.60 3.80
C VAL A 82 -5.19 2.58 4.83
N VAL A 83 -6.04 2.84 5.82
CA VAL A 83 -5.72 3.74 6.93
C VAL A 83 -5.33 2.89 8.12
N VAL A 84 -4.09 3.01 8.57
CA VAL A 84 -3.64 2.46 9.85
C VAL A 84 -3.63 3.60 10.86
N GLU A 85 -4.46 3.47 11.88
CA GLU A 85 -4.48 4.43 12.98
C GLU A 85 -4.09 3.74 14.27
N ARG A 86 -3.18 4.36 15.01
CA ARG A 86 -2.65 3.87 16.27
C ARG A 86 -2.92 4.90 17.36
N ARG A 87 -3.40 4.44 18.52
CA ARG A 87 -3.68 5.32 19.67
C ARG A 87 -2.93 4.85 20.92
N SER A 88 -2.29 5.78 21.63
CA SER A 88 -1.94 5.56 23.04
C SER A 88 -1.84 6.85 23.86
N ALA A 89 -1.39 6.72 25.11
CA ALA A 89 -1.10 7.83 26.01
C ALA A 89 -0.13 8.88 25.44
N ASP A 90 0.80 8.49 24.55
CA ASP A 90 1.77 9.41 23.93
C ASP A 90 1.25 10.10 22.64
N GLY A 91 0.02 9.79 22.20
CA GLY A 91 -0.62 10.43 21.06
C GLY A 91 -1.28 9.47 20.07
N VAL A 92 -1.75 10.04 18.97
CA VAL A 92 -2.31 9.32 17.83
C VAL A 92 -1.33 9.41 16.67
N ASP A 93 -1.07 8.27 16.05
CA ASP A 93 -0.33 8.17 14.80
C ASP A 93 -1.26 7.62 13.71
N ARG A 94 -1.16 8.14 12.49
CA ARG A 94 -2.04 7.77 11.38
C ARG A 94 -1.27 7.75 10.08
N VAL A 95 -1.19 6.56 9.48
CA VAL A 95 -0.58 6.34 8.17
C VAL A 95 -1.67 5.94 7.18
N THR A 96 -1.66 6.55 6.00
CA THR A 96 -2.56 6.18 4.90
C THR A 96 -1.71 5.68 3.73
N SER A 97 -2.07 4.53 3.20
CA SER A 97 -1.47 3.93 2.01
C SER A 97 -2.56 3.42 1.09
N ALA A 98 -2.25 3.03 -0.14
CA ALA A 98 -3.23 2.52 -1.10
C ALA A 98 -2.91 1.07 -1.48
N VAL A 99 -3.95 0.25 -1.67
CA VAL A 99 -3.84 -1.12 -2.17
C VAL A 99 -4.76 -1.35 -3.35
N GLY A 100 -4.24 -1.97 -4.40
CA GLY A 100 -5.04 -2.53 -5.49
C GLY A 100 -5.23 -4.03 -5.29
N LEU A 101 -6.49 -4.49 -5.23
CA LEU A 101 -6.80 -5.91 -5.14
C LEU A 101 -6.53 -6.59 -6.48
N ARG A 102 -5.45 -7.37 -6.56
CA ARG A 102 -5.07 -8.09 -7.76
C ARG A 102 -4.38 -9.38 -7.42
N ARG A 103 -4.42 -10.32 -8.36
CA ARG A 103 -3.63 -11.55 -8.30
C ARG A 103 -2.79 -11.66 -9.56
N VAL A 104 -1.49 -11.85 -9.40
CA VAL A 104 -0.55 -12.07 -10.49
C VAL A 104 -0.04 -13.51 -10.41
N GLU A 105 -0.22 -14.26 -11.48
CA GLU A 105 0.08 -15.70 -11.53
C GLU A 105 0.84 -16.05 -12.80
N HIS A 106 1.62 -17.13 -12.77
CA HIS A 106 2.20 -17.71 -13.98
C HIS A 106 1.57 -19.08 -14.23
N GLY A 107 0.78 -19.19 -15.30
CA GLY A 107 0.17 -20.42 -15.77
C GLY A 107 1.01 -21.11 -16.84
N VAL A 108 0.51 -22.26 -17.32
CA VAL A 108 1.14 -23.01 -18.44
C VAL A 108 1.18 -22.16 -19.72
N ASP A 109 0.23 -21.24 -19.88
CA ASP A 109 0.06 -20.36 -21.04
C ASP A 109 0.69 -18.97 -20.86
N GLY A 110 1.36 -18.71 -19.73
CA GLY A 110 2.12 -17.49 -19.45
C GLY A 110 1.59 -16.68 -18.26
N LEU A 111 1.87 -15.39 -18.26
CA LEU A 111 1.50 -14.47 -17.18
C LEU A 111 -0.01 -14.21 -17.16
N ARG A 112 -0.60 -14.22 -15.96
CA ARG A 112 -2.02 -13.99 -15.73
C ARG A 112 -2.21 -12.88 -14.69
N LEU A 113 -3.21 -12.03 -14.90
CA LEU A 113 -3.69 -11.02 -13.97
C LEU A 113 -5.17 -11.29 -13.70
N ASN A 114 -5.55 -11.42 -12.43
CA ASN A 114 -6.92 -11.67 -12.00
C ASN A 114 -7.55 -12.90 -12.68
N GLY A 115 -6.74 -13.93 -12.94
CA GLY A 115 -7.19 -15.16 -13.60
C GLY A 115 -7.29 -15.08 -15.13
N GLU A 116 -6.92 -13.96 -15.75
CA GLU A 116 -6.90 -13.78 -17.20
C GLU A 116 -5.47 -13.68 -17.72
N ARG A 117 -5.19 -14.28 -18.88
CA ARG A 117 -3.87 -14.21 -19.51
C ARG A 117 -3.61 -12.79 -20.01
N ILE A 118 -2.47 -12.22 -19.67
CA ILE A 118 -2.07 -10.88 -20.12
C ILE A 118 -0.84 -10.92 -21.02
N TYR A 119 -0.79 -9.99 -21.97
CA TYR A 119 0.40 -9.70 -22.75
C TYR A 119 0.99 -8.37 -22.28
N VAL A 120 2.21 -8.41 -21.73
CA VAL A 120 2.87 -7.21 -21.22
C VAL A 120 3.46 -6.43 -22.37
N ARG A 121 2.90 -5.25 -22.65
CA ARG A 121 3.46 -4.28 -23.59
C ARG A 121 4.20 -3.19 -22.81
N GLY A 122 5.45 -3.47 -22.46
CA GLY A 122 6.27 -2.57 -21.64
C GLY A 122 7.23 -1.72 -22.47
N VAL A 123 7.62 -0.58 -21.90
CA VAL A 123 8.76 0.22 -22.32
C VAL A 123 9.80 0.24 -21.19
N LEU A 124 11.08 0.27 -21.54
CA LEU A 124 12.14 0.48 -20.55
C LEU A 124 12.28 1.97 -20.28
N ASP A 125 11.84 2.42 -19.11
CA ASP A 125 12.12 3.77 -18.61
C ASP A 125 13.32 3.73 -17.64
N GLN A 126 14.41 4.38 -18.04
CA GLN A 126 15.63 4.48 -17.22
C GLN A 126 15.67 5.77 -16.38
N GLY A 127 14.65 6.62 -16.48
CA GLY A 127 14.57 7.88 -15.75
C GLY A 127 15.62 8.92 -16.17
N TYR A 128 16.17 8.84 -17.39
CA TYR A 128 17.14 9.82 -17.86
C TYR A 128 16.48 11.16 -18.16
N ARG A 129 17.05 12.23 -17.60
CA ARG A 129 16.57 13.61 -17.70
C ARG A 129 17.72 14.52 -18.16
N PRO A 130 17.56 15.25 -19.28
CA PRO A 130 18.52 16.26 -19.69
C PRO A 130 18.77 17.28 -18.58
N GLY A 131 20.04 17.49 -18.21
CA GLY A 131 20.47 18.46 -17.20
C GLY A 131 20.58 17.92 -15.77
N SER A 132 19.66 17.06 -15.33
CA SER A 132 19.64 16.52 -13.95
C SER A 132 20.07 15.05 -13.84
N GLY A 133 20.28 14.37 -14.96
CA GLY A 133 20.69 12.96 -15.00
C GLY A 133 19.53 12.03 -14.66
N ILE A 134 19.31 11.74 -13.39
CA ILE A 134 18.30 10.76 -12.91
C ILE A 134 17.19 11.39 -12.06
N THR A 135 17.17 12.72 -11.92
CA THR A 135 16.16 13.42 -11.11
C THR A 135 15.12 14.06 -12.01
N ALA A 136 13.86 13.64 -11.90
CA ALA A 136 12.77 14.30 -12.60
C ALA A 136 12.68 15.79 -12.22
N PRO A 137 12.48 16.70 -13.19
CA PRO A 137 12.44 18.14 -12.92
C PRO A 137 11.14 18.59 -12.23
N SER A 138 10.06 17.83 -12.37
CA SER A 138 8.78 18.05 -11.68
C SER A 138 7.90 16.79 -11.72
N ASP A 139 6.81 16.80 -10.95
CA ASP A 139 5.82 15.72 -10.96
C ASP A 139 5.10 15.60 -12.31
N GLU A 140 4.90 16.71 -13.02
CA GLU A 140 4.35 16.72 -14.38
C GLU A 140 5.27 15.99 -15.36
N ALA A 141 6.59 16.07 -15.19
CA ALA A 141 7.53 15.33 -16.02
C ALA A 141 7.49 13.82 -15.76
N LEU A 142 7.11 13.38 -14.55
CA LEU A 142 6.85 11.97 -14.26
C LEU A 142 5.52 11.53 -14.87
N ARG A 143 4.45 12.33 -14.70
CA ARG A 143 3.13 12.06 -15.31
C ARG A 143 3.24 11.93 -16.82
N ARG A 144 3.96 12.85 -17.47
CA ARG A 144 4.12 12.87 -18.92
C ARG A 144 4.77 11.58 -19.46
N ASP A 145 5.71 10.97 -18.74
CA ASP A 145 6.28 9.70 -19.17
C ASP A 145 5.23 8.58 -19.17
N ILE A 146 4.38 8.53 -18.13
CA ILE A 146 3.29 7.56 -18.04
C ILE A 146 2.28 7.75 -19.18
N GLU A 147 1.96 9.00 -19.54
CA GLU A 147 1.03 9.32 -20.63
C GLU A 147 1.59 8.98 -22.03
N LEU A 148 2.92 8.94 -22.18
CA LEU A 148 3.59 8.65 -23.45
C LEU A 148 3.85 7.16 -23.68
N ALA A 149 3.75 6.33 -22.64
CA ALA A 149 4.00 4.88 -22.68
C ALA A 149 2.86 4.10 -23.38
#